data_AF-A0A3D8I6V7-F1
#
_entry.id   AF-A0A3D8I6V7-F1
#
_cell.length_a   1.000
_cell.length_b   1.000
_cell.length_c   1.000
_cell.angle_alpha   90.00
_cell.angle_beta   90.00
_cell.angle_gamma   90.00
#
_symmetry.space_group_name_H-M   'P 1'
#
loop_
_entity.id
_entity.type
_entity.pdbx_description
1 polymer ?
#
loop_
_entity_poly.entity_id
_entity_poly.type
_entity_poly.pdbx_seq_one_letter_code
_entity_poly.pdbx_strand_id
1 'polypeptide(L)'
;MKNFFVILLLIAPISSLGRSYCYDETKAYSESISFERYRFTKDPVKYYKRWALMYCLGYTSNERKMHHMPKCKERKEIENPSHIDNMVKTCGIEPLEEIKTYLDKEYLPFDSLGKVNNCFYGVYENKEFQERLETIVSKHCK
;
A
#
# COMPACT_ATOMS: atom_id res chain seq x y z
N MET A 1 -36.38 -58.22 -10.55
CA MET A 1 -34.91 -58.26 -10.37
C MET A 1 -34.35 -56.90 -10.75
N LYS A 2 -33.61 -56.29 -9.83
CA LYS A 2 -33.06 -54.93 -9.90
C LYS A 2 -31.84 -54.92 -10.83
N ASN A 3 -31.79 -53.96 -11.77
CA ASN A 3 -30.53 -53.49 -12.35
C ASN A 3 -30.53 -51.95 -12.28
N PHE A 4 -30.12 -51.44 -11.12
CA PHE A 4 -29.75 -50.03 -10.95
C PHE A 4 -28.28 -49.91 -11.36
N PHE A 5 -28.03 -49.38 -12.56
CA PHE A 5 -26.68 -48.95 -12.94
C PHE A 5 -26.34 -47.71 -12.12
N VAL A 6 -25.50 -47.90 -11.12
CA VAL A 6 -24.92 -46.82 -10.31
C VAL A 6 -23.95 -46.06 -11.22
N ILE A 7 -24.40 -44.93 -11.76
CA ILE A 7 -23.50 -43.92 -12.31
C ILE A 7 -22.75 -43.35 -11.10
N LEU A 8 -21.55 -43.87 -10.86
CA LEU A 8 -20.61 -43.31 -9.89
C LEU A 8 -20.19 -41.93 -10.42
N LEU A 9 -20.90 -40.91 -9.97
CA LEU A 9 -20.55 -39.51 -10.11
C LEU A 9 -19.16 -39.30 -9.49
N LEU A 10 -18.12 -39.30 -10.32
CA LEU A 10 -16.83 -38.70 -10.04
C LEU A 10 -16.99 -37.17 -9.96
N ILE A 11 -17.73 -36.69 -8.95
CA ILE A 11 -17.65 -35.30 -8.50
C ILE A 11 -16.65 -35.31 -7.35
N ALA A 12 -15.36 -35.50 -7.67
CA ALA A 12 -14.34 -34.93 -6.81
C ALA A 12 -14.59 -33.42 -6.78
N PRO A 13 -14.62 -32.82 -5.59
CA PRO A 13 -15.50 -31.70 -5.32
C PRO A 13 -14.97 -30.44 -5.99
N ILE A 14 -15.81 -29.77 -6.79
CA ILE A 14 -15.54 -28.41 -7.29
C ILE A 14 -15.18 -27.46 -6.11
N SER A 15 -15.61 -27.79 -4.90
CA SER A 15 -15.24 -27.14 -3.64
C SER A 15 -13.78 -27.35 -3.19
N SER A 16 -13.08 -28.45 -3.53
CA SER A 16 -11.64 -28.57 -3.21
C SER A 16 -10.76 -27.74 -4.14
N LEU A 17 -11.11 -27.68 -5.43
CA LEU A 17 -10.43 -26.84 -6.42
C LEU A 17 -10.58 -25.35 -6.07
N GLY A 18 -11.80 -24.90 -5.76
CA GLY A 18 -12.04 -23.52 -5.32
C GLY A 18 -11.27 -23.12 -4.04
N ARG A 19 -11.09 -24.05 -3.09
CA ARG A 19 -10.26 -23.83 -1.90
C ARG A 19 -8.77 -23.75 -2.22
N SER A 20 -8.27 -24.61 -3.10
CA SER A 20 -6.86 -24.58 -3.55
C SER A 20 -6.53 -23.26 -4.23
N TYR A 21 -7.42 -22.77 -5.11
CA TYR A 21 -7.18 -21.51 -5.82
C TYR A 21 -7.23 -20.27 -4.92
N CYS A 22 -8.13 -20.22 -3.93
CA CYS A 22 -8.08 -19.15 -2.93
C CYS A 22 -6.80 -19.23 -2.07
N TYR A 23 -6.34 -20.44 -1.72
CA TYR A 23 -5.09 -20.61 -0.97
C TYR A 23 -3.88 -20.06 -1.72
N ASP A 24 -3.72 -20.42 -3.00
CA ASP A 24 -2.59 -19.96 -3.82
C ASP A 24 -2.59 -18.42 -3.99
N GLU A 25 -3.76 -17.83 -4.22
CA GLU A 25 -3.91 -16.38 -4.35
C GLU A 25 -3.63 -15.65 -3.02
N THR A 26 -4.11 -16.20 -1.91
CA THR A 26 -3.83 -15.67 -0.56
C THR A 26 -2.35 -15.77 -0.21
N LYS A 27 -1.70 -16.88 -0.59
CA LYS A 27 -0.26 -17.07 -0.41
C LYS A 27 0.54 -16.04 -1.22
N ALA A 28 0.24 -15.91 -2.52
CA ALA A 28 0.89 -14.92 -3.39
C ALA A 28 0.69 -13.49 -2.85
N TYR A 29 -0.51 -13.16 -2.37
CA TYR A 29 -0.79 -11.89 -1.73
C TYR A 29 0.05 -11.68 -0.45
N SER A 30 0.14 -12.69 0.43
CA SER A 30 0.95 -12.62 1.64
C SER A 30 2.45 -12.47 1.36
N GLU A 31 2.95 -13.11 0.30
CA GLU A 31 4.32 -12.95 -0.18
C GLU A 31 4.55 -11.52 -0.70
N SER A 32 3.57 -10.95 -1.42
CA SER A 32 3.64 -9.56 -1.92
C SER A 32 3.68 -8.53 -0.78
N ILE A 33 2.90 -8.71 0.29
CA ILE A 33 2.98 -7.86 1.49
C ILE A 33 4.38 -7.96 2.10
N SER A 34 4.89 -9.18 2.30
CA SER A 34 6.21 -9.40 2.90
C SER A 34 7.30 -8.72 2.07
N PHE A 35 7.21 -8.81 0.74
CA PHE A 35 8.16 -8.19 -0.18
C PHE A 35 8.10 -6.66 -0.14
N GLU A 36 6.92 -6.05 -0.20
CA GLU A 36 6.81 -4.59 -0.19
C GLU A 36 7.17 -3.99 1.17
N ARG A 37 6.84 -4.68 2.27
CA ARG A 37 7.34 -4.31 3.61
C ARG A 37 8.85 -4.36 3.66
N TYR A 38 9.47 -5.42 3.14
CA TYR A 38 10.93 -5.53 3.07
C TYR A 38 11.57 -4.42 2.23
N ARG A 39 10.95 -4.05 1.10
CA ARG A 39 11.42 -2.92 0.28
C ARG A 39 11.28 -1.58 0.98
N PHE A 40 10.17 -1.39 1.70
CA PHE A 40 9.92 -0.20 2.49
C PHE A 40 10.94 -0.08 3.63
N THR A 41 11.20 -1.14 4.40
CA THR A 41 12.11 -1.09 5.55
C THR A 41 13.57 -0.84 5.19
N LYS A 42 13.98 -1.11 3.94
CA LYS A 42 15.32 -0.73 3.45
C LYS A 42 15.54 0.77 3.36
N ASP A 43 14.50 1.53 3.04
CA ASP A 43 14.58 2.98 2.82
C ASP A 43 13.21 3.63 3.04
N PRO A 44 12.72 3.65 4.29
CA PRO A 44 11.41 4.21 4.61
C PRO A 44 11.33 5.71 4.30
N VAL A 45 12.43 6.44 4.50
CA VAL A 45 12.54 7.89 4.24
C VAL A 45 12.19 8.21 2.80
N LYS A 46 12.71 7.45 1.83
CA LYS A 46 12.38 7.62 0.41
C LYS A 46 10.88 7.48 0.11
N TYR A 47 10.20 6.52 0.73
CA TYR A 47 8.76 6.32 0.48
C TYR A 47 7.92 7.41 1.14
N TYR A 48 8.27 7.85 2.35
CA TYR A 48 7.61 9.00 2.97
C TYR A 48 7.84 10.29 2.19
N LYS A 49 9.04 10.51 1.64
CA LYS A 49 9.35 11.68 0.80
C LYS A 49 8.51 11.72 -0.47
N ARG A 50 8.36 10.57 -1.14
CA ARG A 50 7.47 10.42 -2.32
C ARG A 50 6.01 10.69 -1.95
N TRP A 51 5.56 10.11 -0.84
CA TRP A 51 4.19 10.29 -0.37
C TRP A 51 3.90 11.76 0.00
N ALA A 52 4.82 12.41 0.72
CA ALA A 52 4.74 13.82 1.07
C ALA A 52 4.64 14.73 -0.16
N LEU A 53 5.38 14.39 -1.24
CA LEU A 53 5.35 15.17 -2.48
C LEU A 53 3.98 15.05 -3.16
N MET A 54 3.44 13.83 -3.22
CA MET A 54 2.08 13.59 -3.73
C MET A 54 1.03 14.33 -2.91
N TYR A 55 1.15 14.29 -1.58
CA TYR A 55 0.26 14.99 -0.66
C TYR A 55 0.30 16.50 -0.89
N CYS A 56 1.48 17.11 -0.93
CA CYS A 56 1.65 18.54 -1.20
C CYS A 56 1.01 18.96 -2.53
N LEU A 57 1.25 18.18 -3.59
CA LEU A 57 0.70 18.42 -4.92
C LEU A 57 -0.83 18.25 -4.97
N GLY A 58 -1.43 17.60 -3.96
CA GLY A 58 -2.85 17.25 -3.93
C GLY A 58 -3.20 16.11 -4.89
N TYR A 59 -2.23 15.24 -5.19
CA TYR A 59 -2.47 14.09 -6.07
C TYR A 59 -3.37 13.07 -5.37
N THR A 60 -4.52 12.81 -5.98
CA THR A 60 -5.28 11.58 -5.73
C THR A 60 -4.82 10.54 -6.74
N SER A 61 -4.20 9.45 -6.27
CA SER A 61 -3.75 8.37 -7.14
C SER A 61 -4.92 7.76 -7.91
N ASN A 62 -4.75 7.61 -9.23
CA ASN A 62 -5.65 6.83 -10.10
C ASN A 62 -5.32 5.33 -10.09
N GLU A 63 -4.25 4.93 -9.39
CA GLU A 63 -3.88 3.52 -9.24
C GLU A 63 -4.82 2.82 -8.25
N ARG A 64 -5.03 1.51 -8.46
CA ARG A 64 -5.88 0.73 -7.55
C ARG A 64 -5.20 0.58 -6.19
N LYS A 65 -5.78 1.22 -5.18
CA LYS A 65 -5.44 1.01 -3.77
C LYS A 65 -5.82 -0.38 -3.27
N MET A 66 -6.66 -1.09 -4.03
CA MET A 66 -7.11 -2.45 -3.74
C MET A 66 -6.55 -3.46 -4.76
N HIS A 67 -6.09 -4.58 -4.26
CA HIS A 67 -5.77 -5.81 -4.98
C HIS A 67 -7.02 -6.70 -5.04
N HIS A 68 -7.33 -7.25 -6.23
CA HIS A 68 -8.47 -8.13 -6.41
C HIS A 68 -8.05 -9.60 -6.26
N MET A 69 -8.82 -10.36 -5.49
CA MET A 69 -8.62 -11.80 -5.30
C MET A 69 -9.86 -12.58 -5.81
N PRO A 70 -10.13 -12.59 -7.13
CA PRO A 70 -11.36 -13.14 -7.68
C PRO A 70 -11.55 -14.64 -7.42
N LYS A 71 -10.47 -15.39 -7.14
CA LYS A 71 -10.57 -16.82 -6.84
C LYS A 71 -10.94 -17.07 -5.38
N CYS A 72 -10.85 -16.05 -4.51
CA CYS A 72 -11.28 -16.14 -3.14
C CYS A 72 -12.66 -15.50 -2.91
N LYS A 73 -13.71 -16.34 -2.81
CA LYS A 73 -15.09 -15.87 -2.60
C LYS A 73 -15.29 -15.07 -1.31
N GLU A 74 -14.49 -15.35 -0.27
CA GLU A 74 -14.58 -14.69 1.04
C GLU A 74 -13.91 -13.31 1.07
N ARG A 75 -12.93 -13.06 0.19
CA ARG A 75 -12.25 -11.76 0.06
C ARG A 75 -12.09 -11.41 -1.41
N LYS A 76 -12.99 -10.60 -1.94
CA LYS A 76 -12.91 -10.15 -3.33
C LYS A 76 -11.84 -9.07 -3.54
N GLU A 77 -11.59 -8.25 -2.52
CA GLU A 77 -10.67 -7.12 -2.56
C GLU A 77 -9.94 -6.97 -1.22
N ILE A 78 -8.69 -6.53 -1.28
CA ILE A 78 -7.84 -6.26 -0.13
C ILE A 78 -6.84 -5.14 -0.46
N GLU A 79 -6.22 -4.46 0.51
CA GLU A 79 -5.26 -3.40 0.23
C GLU A 79 -4.11 -3.89 -0.67
N ASN A 80 -3.82 -3.14 -1.74
CA ASN A 80 -2.69 -3.39 -2.62
C ASN A 80 -1.39 -2.99 -1.90
N PRO A 81 -0.50 -3.93 -1.55
CA PRO A 81 0.68 -3.64 -0.75
C PRO A 81 1.71 -2.80 -1.50
N SER A 82 1.70 -2.79 -2.84
CA SER A 82 2.63 -1.99 -3.65
C SER A 82 2.17 -0.54 -3.83
N HIS A 83 0.93 -0.21 -3.45
CA HIS A 83 0.44 1.17 -3.53
C HIS A 83 1.05 2.01 -2.40
N ILE A 84 1.59 3.18 -2.73
CA ILE A 84 2.36 3.99 -1.78
C ILE A 84 1.58 4.31 -0.51
N ASP A 85 0.29 4.68 -0.60
CA ASP A 85 -0.58 4.95 0.56
C ASP A 85 -0.71 3.77 1.52
N ASN A 86 -0.50 2.54 1.04
CA ASN A 86 -0.53 1.34 1.87
C ASN A 86 0.89 1.00 2.37
N MET A 87 1.91 1.18 1.53
CA MET A 87 3.32 0.99 1.93
C MET A 87 3.69 1.86 3.12
N VAL A 88 3.32 3.15 3.11
CA VAL A 88 3.68 4.11 4.16
C VAL A 88 2.95 3.89 5.49
N LYS A 89 1.95 2.99 5.54
CA LYS A 89 1.33 2.55 6.80
C LYS A 89 2.12 1.44 7.50
N THR A 90 3.23 0.97 6.92
CA THR A 90 4.01 -0.17 7.45
C THR A 90 4.51 0.09 8.88
N CYS A 91 4.85 1.33 9.23
CA CYS A 91 5.27 1.71 10.59
C CYS A 91 4.14 2.22 11.49
N GLY A 92 2.87 2.03 11.09
CA GLY A 92 1.74 2.68 11.75
C GLY A 92 1.30 3.96 11.03
N ILE A 93 0.34 4.67 11.65
CA ILE A 93 -0.29 5.87 11.09
C ILE A 93 0.41 7.15 11.57
N GLU A 94 1.09 7.07 12.70
CA GLU A 94 1.71 8.18 13.42
C GLU A 94 2.74 8.95 12.57
N PRO A 95 3.61 8.31 11.77
CA PRO A 95 4.53 9.04 10.87
C PRO A 95 3.79 9.90 9.85
N LEU A 96 2.68 9.41 9.31
CA LEU A 96 1.90 10.11 8.30
C LEU A 96 1.22 11.33 8.89
N GLU A 97 0.68 11.22 10.10
CA GLU A 97 0.05 12.34 10.80
C GLU A 97 1.07 13.44 11.13
N GLU A 98 2.28 13.09 11.56
CA GLU A 98 3.35 14.05 11.82
C GLU A 98 3.81 14.76 10.54
N ILE A 99 3.99 14.02 9.43
CA ILE A 99 4.36 14.59 8.13
C ILE A 99 3.27 15.53 7.61
N LYS A 100 2.00 15.12 7.66
CA LYS A 100 0.86 15.97 7.27
C LYS A 100 0.83 17.25 8.07
N THR A 101 0.93 17.13 9.40
CA THR A 101 0.90 18.28 10.30
C THR A 101 2.03 19.26 9.99
N TYR A 102 3.23 18.78 9.66
CA TYR A 102 4.34 19.64 9.26
C TYR A 102 4.04 20.36 7.94
N LEU A 103 3.61 19.63 6.91
CA LEU A 103 3.29 20.21 5.60
C LEU A 103 2.11 21.20 5.67
N ASP A 104 1.09 20.93 6.48
CA ASP A 104 -0.09 21.79 6.61
C ASP A 104 0.20 23.08 7.39
N LYS A 105 1.13 23.06 8.36
CA LYS A 105 1.46 24.21 9.23
C LYS A 105 2.56 25.11 8.68
N GLU A 106 3.63 24.50 8.18
CA GLU A 106 4.87 25.21 7.83
C GLU A 106 4.90 25.61 6.34
N TYR A 107 4.03 25.01 5.51
CA TYR A 107 4.20 25.01 4.07
C TYR A 107 3.13 25.79 3.28
N LEU A 108 2.59 26.92 3.79
CA LEU A 108 1.81 27.86 2.97
C LEU A 108 1.97 29.33 3.44
N PRO A 109 2.51 30.20 2.56
CA PRO A 109 1.66 30.82 1.56
C PRO A 109 2.19 30.60 0.14
N PHE A 110 1.30 30.26 -0.80
CA PHE A 110 1.64 30.10 -2.21
C PHE A 110 2.20 31.42 -2.77
N ASP A 111 3.53 31.49 -2.89
CA ASP A 111 4.23 32.59 -3.53
C ASP A 111 4.14 32.51 -5.06
N SER A 112 4.79 33.46 -5.72
CA SER A 112 4.82 33.67 -7.17
C SER A 112 5.35 32.49 -8.01
N LEU A 113 5.89 31.43 -7.41
CA LEU A 113 6.53 30.30 -8.11
C LEU A 113 5.55 29.18 -8.51
N GLY A 114 4.34 29.20 -7.95
CA GLY A 114 3.29 28.21 -8.23
C GLY A 114 3.43 26.90 -7.45
N LYS A 115 2.29 26.22 -7.26
CA LYS A 115 2.15 25.06 -6.37
C LYS A 115 3.15 23.92 -6.64
N VAL A 116 3.37 23.58 -7.91
CA VAL A 116 4.23 22.45 -8.29
C VAL A 116 5.68 22.69 -7.85
N ASN A 117 6.24 23.84 -8.23
CA ASN A 117 7.61 24.20 -7.87
C ASN A 117 7.78 24.28 -6.36
N ASN A 118 6.81 24.87 -5.65
CA ASN A 118 6.87 24.97 -4.18
C ASN A 118 6.89 23.59 -3.51
N CYS A 119 6.12 22.62 -4.02
CA CYS A 119 6.18 21.25 -3.51
C CYS A 119 7.53 20.57 -3.79
N PHE A 120 8.13 20.76 -4.97
CA PHE A 120 9.45 20.21 -5.27
C PHE A 120 10.55 20.85 -4.39
N TYR A 121 10.57 22.18 -4.29
CA TYR A 121 11.52 22.87 -3.43
C TYR A 121 11.35 22.45 -1.97
N GLY A 122 10.11 22.36 -1.50
CA GLY A 122 9.78 22.10 -0.10
C GLY A 122 9.93 20.71 0.42
N VAL A 123 9.60 19.77 -0.44
CA VAL A 123 9.52 18.37 -0.05
C VAL A 123 10.70 17.62 -0.64
N TYR A 124 11.06 17.89 -1.90
CA TYR A 124 12.07 17.11 -2.60
C TYR A 124 13.49 17.64 -2.37
N GLU A 125 13.68 18.95 -2.46
CA GLU A 125 15.00 19.59 -2.41
C GLU A 125 15.36 20.15 -1.02
N ASN A 126 14.37 20.40 -0.16
CA ASN A 126 14.58 20.95 1.17
C ASN A 126 15.33 19.97 2.09
N LYS A 127 16.51 20.39 2.56
CA LYS A 127 17.34 19.63 3.50
C LYS A 127 16.74 19.54 4.90
N GLU A 128 16.12 20.62 5.38
CA GLU A 128 15.43 20.63 6.68
C GLU A 128 14.28 19.62 6.70
N PHE A 129 13.49 19.58 5.61
CA PHE A 129 12.44 18.58 5.49
C PHE A 129 13.00 17.15 5.42
N GLN A 130 14.13 16.94 4.73
CA GLN A 130 14.81 15.65 4.70
C GLN A 130 15.22 15.20 6.11
N GLU A 131 15.86 16.06 6.90
CA GLU A 131 16.27 15.77 8.28
C GLU A 131 15.05 15.51 9.18
N ARG A 132 13.96 16.23 8.96
CA ARG A 132 12.69 16.00 9.67
C ARG A 132 12.09 14.64 9.34
N LEU A 133 12.09 14.22 8.08
CA LEU A 133 11.64 12.88 7.68
C LEU A 133 12.48 11.79 8.35
N GLU A 134 13.81 11.94 8.34
CA GLU A 134 14.72 10.99 9.00
C GLU A 134 14.43 10.88 10.50
N THR A 135 14.15 12.01 11.15
CA THR A 135 13.76 12.04 12.57
C THR A 135 12.43 11.31 12.83
N ILE A 136 11.40 11.58 12.03
CA ILE A 136 10.08 10.94 12.16
C ILE A 136 10.20 9.43 11.92
N VAL A 137 10.94 9.04 10.88
CA VAL A 137 11.19 7.63 10.57
C VAL A 137 11.92 6.93 11.71
N SER A 138 13.02 7.49 12.22
CA SER A 138 13.78 6.90 13.32
C SER A 138 12.94 6.70 14.59
N LYS A 139 12.00 7.61 14.83
CA LYS A 139 11.08 7.56 15.99
C LYS A 139 10.10 6.38 15.90
N HIS A 140 9.57 6.09 14.71
CA HIS A 140 8.39 5.22 14.54
C HIS A 140 8.64 3.93 13.76
N CYS A 141 9.61 3.92 12.85
CA CYS A 141 9.97 2.79 12.01
C CYS A 141 11.16 2.04 12.63
N LYS A 142 10.89 1.23 13.66
CA LYS A 142 11.88 0.37 14.32
C LYS A 142 11.95 -1.01 13.69
#